data_AF-A0A969WS58-F1
#
_entry.id   AF-A0A969WS58-F1
#
_cell.length_a   1.000
_cell.length_b   1.000
_cell.length_c   1.000
_cell.angle_alpha   90.00
_cell.angle_beta   90.00
_cell.angle_gamma   90.00
#
_symmetry.space_group_name_H-M   'P 1'
#
loop_
_entity.id
_entity.type
_entity.pdbx_description
1 polymer ?
#
loop_
_entity_poly.entity_id
_entity_poly.type
_entity_poly.pdbx_seq_one_letter_code
_entity_poly.pdbx_strand_id
1 'polypeptide(L)'
;MSIIKSVLDTDLYKFTTSYAYSKLFPRANGQFEFVDRSNDNYHEGFEQLLREELKSMEQLCLTDEEEAFLIKKLPYLPPTYIDFLKGFRYNSS
;
A
#
# COMPACT_ATOMS: atom_id res chain seq x y z
N MET A 1 7.02 12.80 -12.11
CA MET A 1 7.54 11.43 -11.88
C MET A 1 7.12 11.08 -10.47
N SER A 2 6.39 9.98 -10.26
CA SER A 2 5.89 9.65 -8.92
C SER A 2 7.02 9.35 -7.95
N ILE A 3 6.80 9.68 -6.68
CA ILE A 3 7.74 9.40 -5.58
C ILE A 3 7.79 7.90 -5.32
N ILE A 4 6.63 7.28 -5.09
CA ILE A 4 6.49 5.83 -4.91
C ILE A 4 6.40 5.17 -6.28
N LYS A 5 7.24 4.15 -6.50
CA LYS A 5 7.42 3.51 -7.82
C LYS A 5 7.07 2.03 -7.85
N SER A 6 6.84 1.43 -6.69
CA SER A 6 6.62 0.00 -6.52
C SER A 6 5.57 -0.21 -5.44
N VAL A 7 4.73 -1.25 -5.60
CA VAL A 7 3.82 -1.65 -4.52
C VAL A 7 4.56 -2.26 -3.33
N LEU A 8 5.81 -2.68 -3.54
CA LEU A 8 6.71 -3.21 -2.50
C LEU A 8 7.48 -2.13 -1.75
N ASP A 9 7.39 -0.86 -2.15
CA ASP A 9 7.99 0.28 -1.44
C ASP A 9 7.16 0.63 -0.19
N THR A 10 7.16 -0.30 0.76
CA THR A 10 6.43 -0.22 2.01
C THR A 10 7.04 -1.16 3.06
N ASP A 11 6.64 -1.03 4.31
CA ASP A 11 7.10 -1.91 5.37
C ASP A 11 6.51 -3.32 5.23
N LEU A 12 7.34 -4.34 5.44
CA LEU A 12 6.94 -5.75 5.39
C LEU A 12 5.69 -6.06 6.23
N TYR A 13 5.55 -5.44 7.40
CA TYR A 13 4.43 -5.75 8.29
C TYR A 13 3.07 -5.36 7.69
N LYS A 14 3.02 -4.45 6.70
CA LYS A 14 1.77 -4.12 6.01
C LYS A 14 1.20 -5.32 5.27
N PHE A 15 2.06 -6.13 4.63
CA PHE A 15 1.63 -7.35 3.94
C PHE A 15 1.21 -8.46 4.91
N THR A 16 2.00 -8.71 5.96
CA THR A 16 1.69 -9.78 6.91
C THR A 16 0.44 -9.46 7.73
N THR A 17 0.26 -8.20 8.14
CA THR A 17 -0.94 -7.76 8.86
C THR A 17 -2.16 -7.72 7.95
N SER A 18 -2.03 -7.23 6.72
CA SER A 18 -3.12 -7.26 5.73
C SER A 18 -3.57 -8.68 5.41
N TYR A 19 -2.65 -9.65 5.31
CA TYR A 19 -3.02 -11.07 5.19
C TYR A 19 -3.77 -11.59 6.43
N ALA A 20 -3.35 -11.23 7.64
CA ALA A 20 -4.07 -11.61 8.85
C ALA A 20 -5.50 -11.04 8.85
N TYR A 21 -5.67 -9.78 8.44
CA TYR A 21 -7.00 -9.17 8.29
C TYR A 21 -7.84 -9.82 7.20
N SER A 22 -7.30 -10.03 6.00
CA SER A 22 -8.06 -10.64 4.90
C SER A 22 -8.49 -12.08 5.24
N LYS A 23 -7.69 -12.82 6.00
CA LYS A 23 -8.00 -14.19 6.43
C LYS A 23 -9.02 -14.26 7.56
N LEU A 24 -8.81 -13.47 8.62
CA LEU A 24 -9.57 -13.62 9.88
C LEU A 24 -10.72 -12.61 10.01
N PHE A 25 -10.59 -11.45 9.38
CA PHE A 25 -11.50 -10.32 9.52
C PHE A 25 -11.88 -9.68 8.17
N PRO A 26 -12.27 -10.46 7.13
CA PRO A 26 -12.48 -9.94 5.77
C PRO A 26 -13.61 -8.91 5.63
N ARG A 27 -14.44 -8.72 6.67
CA ARG A 27 -15.55 -7.75 6.71
C ARG A 27 -15.32 -6.60 7.68
N ALA A 28 -14.16 -6.55 8.33
CA ALA A 28 -13.83 -5.45 9.23
C ALA A 28 -13.59 -4.18 8.41
N ASN A 29 -13.96 -3.04 8.99
CA ASN A 29 -13.64 -1.72 8.48
C ASN A 29 -12.77 -1.00 9.51
N GLY A 30 -11.88 -0.14 9.04
CA GLY A 30 -11.01 0.67 9.89
C GLY A 30 -10.80 2.04 9.27
N GLN A 31 -10.48 3.02 10.11
CA GLN A 31 -10.13 4.36 9.71
C GLN A 31 -8.74 4.69 10.27
N PHE A 32 -7.88 5.25 9.43
CA PHE A 32 -6.58 5.78 9.84
C PHE A 32 -6.65 7.31 9.80
N GLU A 33 -6.02 7.94 10.78
CA GLU A 33 -5.89 9.40 10.87
C GLU A 33 -4.42 9.78 10.83
N PHE A 34 -4.08 10.75 9.99
CA PHE A 34 -2.76 11.36 9.98
C PHE A 34 -2.65 12.35 11.13
N VAL A 35 -1.62 12.21 11.97
CA VAL A 35 -1.34 13.13 13.07
C VAL A 35 0.12 13.55 13.01
N ASP A 36 0.37 14.81 12.67
CA ASP A 36 1.69 15.41 12.83
C ASP A 36 1.92 15.82 14.29
N ARG A 37 2.90 15.19 14.94
CA ARG A 37 3.24 15.43 16.35
C ARG A 37 4.17 16.63 16.54
N SER A 38 4.83 17.10 15.48
CA SER A 38 5.66 18.30 15.50
C SER A 38 4.81 19.57 15.38
N ASN A 39 3.59 19.43 14.86
CA ASN A 39 2.65 20.52 14.61
C ASN A 39 3.28 21.60 13.71
N ASP A 40 3.93 21.14 12.64
CA ASP A 40 4.59 21.98 11.65
C ASP A 40 3.55 22.63 10.72
N ASN A 41 3.91 23.80 10.20
CA ASN A 41 3.09 24.47 9.19
C ASN A 41 3.46 23.95 7.80
N TYR A 42 2.46 23.44 7.07
CA TYR A 42 2.62 23.09 5.66
C TYR A 42 2.53 24.33 4.78
N HIS A 43 3.42 24.42 3.79
CA HIS A 43 3.40 25.51 2.82
C HIS A 43 2.12 25.48 1.97
N GLU A 44 1.70 26.65 1.50
CA GLU A 44 0.60 26.78 0.55
C GLU A 44 0.85 25.90 -0.68
N GLY A 45 -0.17 25.14 -1.10
CA GLY A 45 -0.07 24.21 -2.23
C GLY A 45 0.47 22.81 -1.89
N PHE A 46 0.97 22.56 -0.66
CA PHE A 46 1.43 21.21 -0.28
C PHE A 46 0.31 20.15 -0.37
N GLU A 47 -0.92 20.50 0.00
CA GLU A 47 -2.08 19.61 -0.13
C GLU A 47 -2.26 19.14 -1.58
N GLN A 48 -2.15 20.04 -2.54
CA GLN A 48 -2.34 19.72 -3.96
C GLN A 48 -1.27 18.73 -4.44
N LEU A 49 -0.01 18.98 -4.08
CA LEU A 49 1.10 18.07 -4.38
C LEU A 49 0.88 16.69 -3.74
N LEU A 50 0.42 16.65 -2.50
CA LEU A 50 0.10 15.39 -1.81
C LEU A 50 -1.02 14.63 -2.51
N ARG A 51 -2.11 15.31 -2.90
CA ARG A 51 -3.23 14.69 -3.62
C ARG A 51 -2.81 14.13 -4.97
N GLU A 52 -1.95 14.83 -5.70
CA GLU A 52 -1.39 14.37 -6.97
C GLU A 52 -0.57 13.09 -6.80
N GLU A 53 0.28 13.03 -5.77
CA GLU A 53 1.06 11.82 -5.47
C GLU A 53 0.17 10.66 -5.01
N LEU A 54 -0.83 10.90 -4.15
CA LEU A 54 -1.82 9.88 -3.76
C LEU A 54 -2.59 9.35 -4.97
N LYS A 55 -2.96 10.22 -5.91
CA LYS A 55 -3.63 9.82 -7.14
C LYS A 55 -2.71 8.98 -8.02
N SER A 56 -1.42 9.31 -8.07
CA SER A 56 -0.43 8.55 -8.84
C SER A 56 -0.26 7.11 -8.32
N MET A 57 -0.47 6.87 -7.01
CA MET A 57 -0.41 5.53 -6.42
C MET A 57 -1.46 4.57 -6.97
N GLU A 58 -2.58 5.06 -7.53
CA GLU A 58 -3.60 4.20 -8.15
C GLU A 58 -3.07 3.43 -9.37
N GLN A 59 -1.97 3.88 -9.98
CA GLN A 59 -1.31 3.21 -11.10
C GLN A 59 -0.35 2.10 -10.64
N LEU A 60 -0.02 2.02 -9.36
CA LEU A 60 0.86 0.98 -8.83
C LEU A 60 0.18 -0.38 -8.93
N CYS A 61 0.94 -1.36 -9.41
CA CYS A 61 0.53 -2.75 -9.46
C CYS A 61 1.73 -3.65 -9.22
N LEU A 62 1.47 -4.84 -8.68
CA LEU A 62 2.50 -5.85 -8.51
C LEU A 62 2.99 -6.29 -9.89
N THR A 63 4.29 -6.13 -10.17
CA THR A 63 4.90 -6.64 -11.41
C THR A 63 5.18 -8.15 -11.30
N ASP A 64 5.43 -8.81 -12.42
CA ASP A 64 5.76 -10.24 -12.42
C ASP A 64 7.10 -10.51 -11.70
N GLU A 65 8.07 -9.58 -11.76
CA GLU A 65 9.32 -9.68 -11.00
C GLU A 65 9.12 -9.52 -9.48
N GLU A 66 8.25 -8.58 -9.09
CA GLU A 66 7.88 -8.35 -7.69
C GLU A 66 7.11 -9.55 -7.13
N GLU A 67 6.18 -10.12 -7.89
CA GLU A 67 5.47 -11.36 -7.55
C GLU A 67 6.46 -12.51 -7.30
N ALA A 68 7.39 -12.74 -8.23
CA ALA A 68 8.42 -13.77 -8.08
C ALA A 68 9.29 -13.53 -6.85
N PHE A 69 9.59 -12.26 -6.53
CA PHE A 69 10.29 -11.89 -5.30
C PHE A 69 9.49 -12.27 -4.05
N LEU A 70 8.19 -11.95 -3.98
CA LEU A 70 7.34 -12.29 -2.85
C LEU A 70 7.24 -13.81 -2.65
N ILE A 71 7.00 -14.58 -3.71
CA ILE A 71 6.92 -16.05 -3.66
C ILE A 71 8.22 -16.63 -3.07
N LYS A 72 9.37 -16.10 -3.49
CA LYS A 72 10.68 -16.58 -3.05
C LYS A 72 11.04 -16.14 -1.62
N LYS A 73 10.73 -14.91 -1.23
CA LYS A 73 11.21 -14.29 0.01
C LYS A 73 10.22 -14.33 1.16
N LEU A 74 8.94 -14.48 0.87
CA LEU A 74 7.85 -14.48 1.83
C LEU A 74 7.02 -15.77 1.72
N PRO A 75 7.64 -16.96 1.89
CA PRO A 75 6.95 -18.24 1.67
C PRO A 75 5.78 -18.50 2.65
N TYR A 76 5.67 -17.70 3.71
CA TYR A 76 4.57 -17.73 4.67
C TYR A 76 3.33 -16.93 4.23
N LEU A 77 3.43 -16.11 3.18
CA LEU A 77 2.26 -15.54 2.52
C LEU A 77 1.73 -16.57 1.51
N PRO A 78 0.46 -16.98 1.60
CA PRO A 78 -0.08 -17.99 0.71
C PRO A 78 -0.20 -17.45 -0.72
N PRO A 79 -0.11 -18.32 -1.75
CA PRO A 79 -0.28 -17.91 -3.15
C PRO A 79 -1.56 -17.12 -3.40
N THR A 80 -2.67 -17.48 -2.73
CA THR A 80 -3.95 -16.78 -2.84
C THR A 80 -3.90 -15.31 -2.38
N TYR A 81 -3.03 -14.99 -1.42
CA TYR A 81 -2.84 -13.61 -0.99
C TYR A 81 -1.96 -12.84 -1.97
N ILE A 82 -1.00 -13.51 -2.62
CA ILE A 82 -0.18 -12.93 -3.69
C ILE A 82 -1.05 -12.63 -4.91
N ASP A 83 -1.97 -13.54 -5.28
CA ASP A 83 -2.97 -13.30 -6.34
C ASP A 83 -3.85 -12.08 -6.03
N PHE A 84 -4.26 -11.92 -4.77
CA PHE A 84 -4.97 -10.71 -4.31
C PHE A 84 -4.12 -9.45 -4.51
N LEU A 85 -2.84 -9.46 -4.13
CA LEU A 85 -1.94 -8.31 -4.34
C LEU A 85 -1.73 -7.99 -5.83
N LYS A 86 -1.74 -9.00 -6.71
CA LYS A 86 -1.66 -8.80 -8.16
C LYS A 86 -2.87 -8.03 -8.71
N GLY A 87 -4.06 -8.33 -8.21
CA GLY A 87 -5.30 -7.63 -8.54
C GLY A 87 -5.51 -6.31 -7.80
N PHE A 88 -4.80 -6.06 -6.70
CA PHE A 88 -4.98 -4.88 -5.85
C PHE A 88 -4.58 -3.59 -6.58
N ARG A 89 -5.39 -2.54 -6.39
CA ARG A 89 -5.06 -1.16 -6.75
C ARG A 89 -5.44 -0.24 -5.60
N TYR A 90 -4.61 0.77 -5.36
CA TYR A 90 -4.99 1.86 -4.47
C TYR A 90 -6.21 2.62 -5.03
N ASN A 91 -7.02 3.18 -4.13
CA ASN A 91 -8.14 4.06 -4.46
C ASN A 91 -8.03 5.30 -3.58
N SER A 92 -7.81 6.46 -4.20
CA SER A 92 -7.66 7.74 -3.52
C SER A 92 -8.94 8.58 -3.49
N SER A 93 -10.05 8.05 -4.05
CA SER A 93 -11.35 8.73 -4.14
C SER A 93 -12.22 8.53 -2.91
#